data_AF-A0A3C0YLZ3-F1
#
_entry.id   AF-A0A3C0YLZ3-F1
#
_cell.length_a   1.000
_cell.length_b   1.000
_cell.length_c   1.000
_cell.angle_alpha   90.00
_cell.angle_beta   90.00
_cell.angle_gamma   90.00
#
_symmetry.space_group_name_H-M   'P 1'
#
loop_
_entity.id
_entity.type
_entity.pdbx_description
1 polymer ?
#
loop_
_entity_poly.entity_id
_entity_poly.type
_entity_poly.pdbx_seq_one_letter_code
_entity_poly.pdbx_strand_id
1 'polypeptide(L)'
;SMVPINQVAGINLGDAKTINVQPYEKSMVAKVEKAIRDSDLGLNPATSGDLIRVPMPILTEERRKDLIKVVRTEAESAKVAIRNIRRDANDSLKKSLKEKEISEDDERRSQDDVQKITDKFIAEIDKLLQLKESELLAI
;
A
#
# COMPACT_ATOMS: atom_id res chain seq x y z
N SER A 1 0.80 -24.01 -0.25
CA SER A 1 1.37 -22.78 0.33
C SER A 1 1.05 -21.61 -0.59
N MET A 2 0.74 -20.43 -0.04
CA MET A 2 0.60 -19.21 -0.84
C MET A 2 1.98 -18.67 -1.15
N VAL A 3 2.27 -18.45 -2.42
CA VAL A 3 3.55 -17.91 -2.89
C VAL A 3 3.23 -16.70 -3.78
N PRO A 4 3.88 -15.55 -3.54
CA PRO A 4 3.73 -14.37 -4.38
C PRO A 4 4.04 -14.65 -5.87
N ILE A 5 3.22 -14.10 -6.78
CA ILE A 5 3.36 -14.33 -8.23
C ILE A 5 4.73 -13.87 -8.75
N ASN A 6 5.29 -12.79 -8.20
CA ASN A 6 6.61 -12.26 -8.57
C ASN A 6 7.77 -13.23 -8.26
N GLN A 7 7.56 -14.24 -7.41
CA GLN A 7 8.57 -15.26 -7.11
C GLN A 7 8.50 -16.45 -8.08
N VAL A 8 7.35 -16.66 -8.73
CA VAL A 8 7.11 -17.80 -9.63
C VAL A 8 6.99 -17.39 -11.10
N ALA A 9 6.99 -16.09 -11.39
CA ALA A 9 6.90 -15.52 -12.72
C ALA A 9 7.70 -14.21 -12.86
N GLY A 10 8.30 -14.01 -14.02
CA GLY A 10 8.83 -12.71 -14.44
C GLY A 10 7.70 -11.77 -14.85
N ILE A 11 7.70 -10.54 -14.32
CA ILE A 11 6.68 -9.53 -14.59
C ILE A 11 7.35 -8.37 -15.33
N ASN A 12 6.89 -8.09 -16.55
CA ASN A 12 7.39 -7.01 -17.39
C ASN A 12 6.22 -6.19 -17.95
N LEU A 13 6.47 -4.92 -18.24
CA LEU A 13 5.52 -4.11 -19.01
C LEU A 13 5.64 -4.50 -20.49
N GLY A 14 4.55 -4.98 -21.08
CA GLY A 14 4.48 -5.29 -22.51
C GLY A 14 4.22 -4.03 -23.33
N ASP A 15 3.12 -3.35 -23.03
CA ASP A 15 2.79 -2.03 -23.55
C ASP A 15 2.23 -1.15 -22.41
N ALA A 16 1.88 0.10 -22.71
CA ALA A 16 1.37 1.06 -21.71
C ALA A 16 0.09 0.60 -20.97
N LYS A 17 -0.58 -0.46 -21.45
CA LYS A 17 -1.84 -0.98 -20.90
C LYS A 17 -1.80 -2.49 -20.68
N THR A 18 -0.67 -3.15 -20.81
CA THR A 18 -0.59 -4.62 -20.75
C THR A 18 0.63 -5.04 -19.94
N ILE A 19 0.38 -5.79 -18.87
CA ILE A 19 1.43 -6.45 -18.11
C ILE A 19 1.65 -7.84 -18.70
N ASN A 20 2.90 -8.16 -19.00
CA ASN A 20 3.33 -9.49 -19.37
C ASN A 20 3.80 -10.23 -18.11
N VAL A 21 3.19 -11.37 -17.82
CA VAL A 21 3.58 -12.27 -16.74
C VAL A 21 4.03 -13.59 -17.36
N GLN A 22 5.29 -13.97 -17.16
CA GLN A 22 5.87 -15.20 -17.68
C GLN A 22 6.30 -16.12 -16.53
N PRO A 23 5.51 -17.14 -16.20
CA PRO A 23 5.87 -18.15 -15.22
C PRO A 23 7.16 -18.88 -15.59
N TYR A 24 8.01 -19.18 -14.59
CA TYR A 24 9.24 -19.95 -14.82
C TYR A 24 8.94 -21.43 -15.14
N GLU A 25 7.79 -21.93 -14.68
CA GLU A 25 7.32 -23.30 -14.92
C GLU A 25 5.99 -23.31 -15.70
N LYS A 26 5.91 -24.14 -16.75
CA LYS A 26 4.70 -24.26 -17.57
C LYS A 26 3.48 -24.76 -16.79
N SER A 27 3.71 -25.63 -15.81
CA SER A 27 2.68 -26.15 -14.89
C SER A 27 2.02 -25.05 -14.05
N MET A 28 2.71 -23.91 -13.87
CA MET A 28 2.24 -22.79 -13.06
C MET A 28 1.39 -21.81 -13.85
N VAL A 29 1.37 -21.87 -15.19
CA VAL A 29 0.62 -20.95 -16.05
C VAL A 29 -0.85 -20.90 -15.68
N ALA A 30 -1.52 -22.05 -15.58
CA ALA A 30 -2.95 -22.10 -15.22
C ALA A 30 -3.22 -21.61 -13.78
N LYS A 31 -2.29 -21.82 -12.85
CA LYS A 31 -2.43 -21.38 -11.45
C LYS A 31 -2.26 -19.86 -11.33
N VAL A 32 -1.27 -19.31 -12.03
CA VAL A 32 -0.99 -17.87 -12.07
C VAL A 32 -2.12 -17.14 -12.78
N GLU A 33 -2.60 -17.67 -13.92
CA GLU A 33 -3.75 -17.09 -14.64
C GLU A 33 -5.00 -17.04 -13.74
N LYS A 34 -5.31 -18.15 -13.07
CA LYS A 34 -6.45 -18.20 -12.15
C LYS A 34 -6.30 -17.22 -10.99
N ALA A 35 -5.11 -17.13 -10.38
CA ALA A 35 -4.85 -16.19 -9.30
C ALA A 35 -4.99 -14.72 -9.71
N ILE A 36 -4.61 -14.36 -10.96
CA ILE A 36 -4.80 -13.01 -11.50
C ILE A 36 -6.28 -12.73 -11.75
N ARG A 37 -7.02 -13.70 -12.30
CA ARG A 37 -8.45 -13.55 -12.59
C ARG A 37 -9.30 -13.44 -11.32
N ASP A 38 -9.00 -14.27 -10.33
CA ASP A 38 -9.70 -14.30 -9.04
C ASP A 38 -9.26 -13.16 -8.10
N SER A 39 -8.33 -12.30 -8.54
CA SER A 39 -7.90 -11.13 -7.76
C SER A 39 -8.96 -10.03 -7.78
N ASP A 40 -9.02 -9.25 -6.69
CA ASP A 40 -9.93 -8.09 -6.55
C ASP A 40 -9.61 -6.92 -7.53
N LEU A 41 -8.65 -7.12 -8.42
CA LEU A 41 -8.23 -6.14 -9.41
C LEU A 41 -9.17 -6.08 -10.62
N GLY A 42 -10.01 -7.12 -10.83
CA GLY A 42 -10.97 -7.18 -11.95
C GLY A 42 -10.28 -7.30 -13.31
N LEU A 43 -9.15 -8.01 -13.34
CA LEU A 43 -8.32 -8.18 -14.54
C LEU A 43 -8.69 -9.47 -15.26
N ASN A 44 -8.72 -9.41 -16.59
CA ASN A 44 -8.96 -10.58 -17.44
C ASN A 44 -7.67 -10.99 -18.15
N PRO A 45 -6.87 -11.92 -17.56
CA PRO A 45 -5.64 -12.39 -18.19
C PRO A 45 -5.95 -13.19 -19.47
N ALA A 46 -5.11 -12.99 -20.49
CA ALA A 46 -5.13 -13.70 -21.75
C ALA A 46 -3.81 -14.48 -21.92
N THR A 47 -3.90 -15.80 -21.82
CA THR A 47 -2.74 -16.69 -21.94
C THR A 47 -2.41 -16.98 -23.40
N SER A 48 -1.14 -16.95 -23.76
CA SER A 48 -0.61 -17.29 -25.09
C SER A 48 0.62 -18.18 -24.92
N GLY A 49 0.41 -19.49 -24.84
CA GLY A 49 1.46 -20.45 -24.51
C GLY A 49 1.95 -20.26 -23.08
N ASP A 50 3.23 -19.93 -22.92
CA ASP A 50 3.87 -19.70 -21.61
C ASP A 50 3.78 -18.22 -21.14
N LEU A 51 3.19 -17.34 -21.94
CA LEU A 51 3.07 -15.91 -21.64
C LEU A 51 1.62 -15.57 -21.24
N ILE A 52 1.44 -14.96 -20.08
CA ILE A 52 0.15 -14.46 -19.61
C ILE A 52 0.13 -12.94 -19.83
N ARG A 53 -0.76 -12.45 -20.70
CA ARG A 53 -0.98 -11.02 -20.92
C ARG A 53 -2.11 -10.54 -20.05
N VAL A 54 -1.87 -9.54 -19.23
CA VAL A 54 -2.87 -8.94 -18.35
C VAL A 54 -3.16 -7.54 -18.87
N PRO A 55 -4.16 -7.38 -19.76
CA PRO A 55 -4.59 -6.06 -20.18
C PRO A 55 -5.18 -5.33 -18.98
N MET A 56 -4.64 -4.17 -18.66
CA MET A 56 -5.27 -3.21 -17.77
C MET A 56 -6.48 -2.62 -18.50
N PRO A 57 -7.71 -2.82 -17.97
CA PRO A 57 -8.86 -2.14 -18.52
C PRO A 57 -8.65 -0.63 -18.44
N ILE A 58 -9.23 0.10 -19.40
CA ILE A 58 -9.25 1.55 -19.33
C ILE A 58 -9.93 1.91 -18.01
N LEU A 59 -9.26 2.75 -17.22
CA LEU A 59 -9.83 3.27 -15.99
C LEU A 59 -11.05 4.14 -16.35
N THR A 60 -12.23 3.54 -16.35
CA THR A 60 -13.50 4.25 -16.47
C THR A 60 -13.61 5.24 -15.31
N GLU A 61 -14.40 6.30 -15.48
CA GLU A 61 -14.59 7.28 -14.40
C GLU A 61 -15.13 6.62 -13.12
N GLU A 62 -15.97 5.60 -13.27
CA GLU A 62 -16.49 4.78 -12.17
C GLU A 62 -15.36 4.00 -11.45
N ARG A 63 -14.48 3.31 -12.20
CA ARG A 63 -13.35 2.59 -11.61
C ARG A 63 -12.34 3.53 -10.96
N ARG A 64 -12.10 4.73 -11.52
CA ARG A 64 -11.28 5.78 -10.89
C ARG A 64 -11.87 6.22 -9.55
N LYS A 65 -13.18 6.45 -9.48
CA LYS A 65 -13.88 6.80 -8.23
C LYS A 65 -13.75 5.71 -7.17
N ASP A 66 -13.85 4.44 -7.56
CA ASP A 66 -13.65 3.33 -6.62
C ASP A 66 -12.20 3.21 -6.13
N LEU A 67 -11.22 3.40 -7.01
CA LEU A 67 -9.81 3.45 -6.61
C LEU A 67 -9.52 4.62 -5.66
N ILE A 68 -10.12 5.79 -5.89
CA ILE A 68 -10.00 6.93 -4.96
C ILE A 68 -10.54 6.57 -3.57
N LYS A 69 -11.66 5.84 -3.47
CA LYS A 69 -12.18 5.38 -2.18
C LYS A 69 -11.17 4.46 -1.47
N VAL A 70 -10.58 3.51 -2.19
CA VAL A 70 -9.57 2.60 -1.64
C VAL A 70 -8.36 3.38 -1.11
N VAL A 71 -7.84 4.32 -1.91
CA VAL A 71 -6.68 5.14 -1.50
C VAL A 71 -7.00 5.99 -0.26
N ARG A 72 -8.22 6.55 -0.17
CA ARG A 72 -8.66 7.28 1.03
C ARG A 72 -8.74 6.38 2.26
N THR A 73 -9.30 5.17 2.12
CA THR A 73 -9.37 4.20 3.22
C THR A 73 -7.99 3.79 3.70
N GLU A 74 -7.04 3.60 2.78
CA GLU A 74 -5.65 3.28 3.11
C GLU A 74 -4.97 4.43 3.86
N ALA A 75 -5.15 5.67 3.37
CA ALA A 75 -4.60 6.86 4.01
C ALA A 75 -5.15 7.07 5.43
N GLU A 76 -6.45 6.85 5.65
CA GLU A 76 -7.04 6.94 6.99
C GLU A 76 -6.54 5.83 7.91
N SER A 77 -6.40 4.61 7.40
CA SER A 77 -5.81 3.49 8.16
C SER A 77 -4.36 3.81 8.59
N ALA A 78 -3.55 4.36 7.70
CA ALA A 78 -2.19 4.79 7.99
C ALA A 78 -2.15 5.91 9.06
N LYS A 79 -3.04 6.91 8.98
CA LYS A 79 -3.14 7.96 10.00
C LYS A 79 -3.56 7.39 11.36
N VAL A 80 -4.49 6.45 11.39
CA VAL A 80 -4.92 5.77 12.63
C VAL A 80 -3.74 5.00 13.24
N ALA A 81 -2.96 4.27 12.43
CA ALA A 81 -1.78 3.57 12.89
C ALA A 81 -0.74 4.52 13.52
N ILE A 82 -0.46 5.66 12.89
CA ILE A 82 0.45 6.68 13.45
C ILE A 82 -0.07 7.21 14.79
N ARG A 83 -1.37 7.50 14.89
CA ARG A 83 -1.97 7.99 16.15
C ARG A 83 -1.88 6.95 17.27
N ASN A 84 -2.00 5.67 16.95
CA ASN A 84 -1.81 4.58 17.90
C ASN A 84 -0.35 4.49 18.36
N ILE A 85 0.62 4.53 17.43
CA ILE A 85 2.04 4.54 17.76
C ILE A 85 2.40 5.73 18.65
N ARG A 86 1.84 6.92 18.38
CA ARG A 86 2.02 8.10 19.24
C ARG A 86 1.51 7.84 20.66
N ARG A 87 0.35 7.20 20.79
CA ARG A 87 -0.22 6.86 22.11
C ARG A 87 0.68 5.88 22.85
N ASP A 88 1.15 4.84 22.17
CA ASP A 88 2.05 3.82 22.76
C ASP A 88 3.40 4.43 23.17
N ALA A 89 3.95 5.34 22.38
CA ALA A 89 5.15 6.10 22.71
C ALA A 89 4.94 6.97 23.96
N ASN A 90 3.84 7.71 24.02
CA ASN A 90 3.51 8.55 25.18
C ASN A 90 3.27 7.73 26.45
N ASP A 91 2.61 6.57 26.33
CA ASP A 91 2.40 5.66 27.46
C ASP A 91 3.71 5.01 27.93
N SER A 92 4.66 4.78 27.02
CA SER A 92 6.02 4.31 27.35
C SER A 92 6.83 5.38 28.08
N LEU A 93 6.78 6.64 27.63
CA LEU A 93 7.43 7.76 28.33
C LEU A 93 6.92 7.91 29.77
N LYS A 94 5.60 7.81 29.97
CA LYS A 94 5.00 7.83 31.32
C LYS A 94 5.45 6.67 32.21
N LYS A 95 5.72 5.49 31.63
CA LYS A 95 6.25 4.34 32.38
C LYS A 95 7.70 4.59 32.78
N SER A 96 8.56 5.00 31.86
CA SER A 96 9.97 5.33 32.16
C SER A 96 10.11 6.44 33.19
N LEU A 97 9.19 7.42 33.22
CA LEU A 97 9.14 8.43 34.28
C LEU A 97 8.86 7.80 35.66
N LYS A 98 7.88 6.89 35.74
CA LYS A 98 7.55 6.18 36.99
C LYS A 98 8.69 5.28 37.47
N GLU A 99 9.42 4.68 36.53
CA GLU A 99 10.59 3.84 36.78
C GLU A 99 11.85 4.68 37.07
N LYS A 100 11.75 6.02 36.99
CA LYS A 100 12.83 7.00 37.19
C LYS A 100 14.01 6.83 36.21
N GLU A 101 13.75 6.26 35.03
CA GLU A 101 14.73 6.17 33.96
C GLU A 101 14.93 7.52 33.24
N ILE A 102 13.91 8.39 33.27
CA ILE A 102 13.93 9.73 32.67
C ILE A 102 13.45 10.79 33.66
N SER A 103 13.84 12.06 33.43
CA SER A 103 13.34 13.20 34.21
C SER A 103 12.01 13.75 33.66
N GLU A 104 11.31 14.59 34.44
CA GLU A 104 10.10 15.29 33.96
C GLU A 104 10.40 16.25 32.79
N ASP A 105 11.60 16.82 32.73
CA ASP A 105 12.01 17.70 31.62
C ASP A 105 12.25 16.87 30.35
N ASP A 106 12.87 15.70 30.48
CA ASP A 106 13.09 14.77 29.36
C ASP A 106 11.78 14.18 28.84
N GLU A 107 10.82 13.90 29.73
CA GLU A 107 9.48 13.45 29.33
C GLU A 107 8.78 14.51 28.47
N ARG A 108 8.78 15.78 28.89
CA ARG A 108 8.16 16.88 28.14
C ARG A 108 8.81 17.07 26.78
N ARG A 109 10.14 17.10 26.71
CA ARG A 109 10.87 17.23 25.44
C ARG A 109 10.57 16.06 24.50
N SER A 110 10.57 14.84 25.03
CA SER A 110 10.28 13.65 24.25
C SER A 110 8.84 13.62 23.73
N GLN A 111 7.86 14.07 24.53
CA GLN A 111 6.48 14.22 24.08
C GLN A 111 6.34 15.25 22.96
N ASP A 112 7.01 16.39 23.05
CA ASP A 112 7.02 17.41 22.00
C ASP A 112 7.63 16.86 20.69
N ASP A 113 8.71 16.10 20.77
CA ASP A 113 9.35 15.51 19.60
C ASP A 113 8.51 14.40 18.98
N VAL A 114 7.88 13.55 19.79
CA VAL A 114 6.89 12.55 19.34
C VAL A 114 5.72 13.24 18.62
N GLN A 115 5.24 14.37 19.14
CA GLN A 115 4.17 15.14 18.51
C GLN A 115 4.61 15.75 17.17
N LYS A 116 5.79 16.38 17.09
CA LYS A 116 6.34 16.91 15.83
C LYS A 116 6.50 15.83 14.77
N ILE A 117 7.03 14.66 15.14
CA ILE A 117 7.20 13.52 14.23
C ILE A 117 5.83 13.03 13.73
N THR A 118 4.86 12.92 14.63
CA THR A 118 3.49 12.52 14.28
C THR A 118 2.88 13.49 13.26
N ASP A 119 2.95 14.80 13.53
CA ASP A 119 2.38 15.82 12.66
C ASP A 119 3.06 15.84 11.28
N LYS A 120 4.38 15.65 11.25
CA LYS A 120 5.14 15.52 10.00
C LYS A 120 4.61 14.37 9.13
N PHE A 121 4.47 13.18 9.69
CA PHE A 121 4.03 12.02 8.91
C PHE A 121 2.55 12.08 8.53
N ILE A 122 1.69 12.69 9.35
CA ILE A 122 0.30 12.96 8.97
C ILE A 122 0.26 13.88 7.74
N ALA A 123 1.03 14.97 7.75
CA ALA A 123 1.10 15.89 6.61
C ALA A 123 1.68 15.22 5.34
N GLU A 124 2.64 14.31 5.50
CA GLU A 124 3.20 13.55 4.39
C GLU A 124 2.18 12.58 3.77
N ILE A 125 1.38 11.89 4.60
CA ILE A 125 0.27 11.05 4.13
C ILE A 125 -0.75 11.89 3.37
N ASP A 126 -1.15 13.05 3.89
CA ASP A 126 -2.11 13.93 3.21
C ASP A 126 -1.59 14.40 1.85
N LYS A 127 -0.30 14.73 1.76
CA LYS A 127 0.33 15.11 0.50
C LYS A 127 0.36 13.96 -0.51
N LEU A 128 0.68 12.75 -0.07
CA LEU A 128 0.69 11.55 -0.92
C LEU A 128 -0.72 11.19 -1.40
N LEU A 129 -1.72 11.29 -0.52
CA LEU A 129 -3.12 11.10 -0.85
C LEU A 129 -3.55 12.08 -1.93
N GLN A 130 -3.28 13.37 -1.76
CA GLN A 130 -3.64 14.39 -2.73
C GLN A 130 -2.96 14.18 -4.09
N LEU A 131 -1.68 13.80 -4.08
CA LEU A 131 -0.93 13.48 -5.30
C LEU A 131 -1.57 12.29 -6.03
N LYS A 132 -1.90 11.21 -5.31
CA LYS A 132 -2.49 10.01 -5.90
C LYS A 132 -3.92 10.25 -6.38
N GLU A 133 -4.72 11.03 -5.67
CA GLU A 133 -6.05 11.45 -6.12
C GLU A 133 -5.96 12.27 -7.42
N SER A 134 -5.01 13.19 -7.49
CA SER A 134 -4.78 14.01 -8.69
C SER A 134 -4.33 13.14 -9.87
N GLU A 135 -3.44 12.17 -9.65
CA GLU A 135 -3.00 11.21 -10.68
C GLU A 135 -4.16 10.32 -11.17
N LEU A 136 -5.04 9.88 -10.27
CA LEU A 136 -6.21 9.08 -10.62
C LEU A 136 -7.29 9.89 -11.34
N LEU A 137 -7.34 11.20 -11.17
CA LEU A 137 -8.28 12.10 -11.86
C LEU A 137 -7.71 12.66 -13.17
N ALA A 138 -6.39 12.85 -13.25
CA ALA A 138 -5.71 13.36 -14.43
C ALA A 138 -5.72 12.31 -15.56
N ILE A 139 -5.88 12.78 -16.80
CA ILE A 139 -5.74 12.02 -18.05
C ILE A 139 -4.43 12.42 -18.70
#